data_AF-A0A832B323-F1
#
_entry.id   AF-A0A832B323-F1
#
_cell.length_a   1.000
_cell.length_b   1.000
_cell.length_c   1.000
_cell.angle_alpha   90.00
_cell.angle_beta   90.00
_cell.angle_gamma   90.00
#
_symmetry.space_group_name_H-M   'P 1'
#
loop_
_entity.id
_entity.type
_entity.pdbx_description
1 polymer ?
#
loop_
_entity_poly.entity_id
_entity_poly.type
_entity_poly.pdbx_seq_one_letter_code
_entity_poly.pdbx_strand_id
1 'polypeptide(L)'
;FVTAQSDATTISSGQVKISLDWDYLNAGYAQQLKEKGIDWKVVIPTDAHYAAYYVQAISKFAPNPAAARLWEEFLYSNEGQNGWLGGFARPVLLQTMIKSGTVDKKELAAIPPVSGTPTFPSQAQQKVAGTVLAKLWPTVG
;
A
#
# COMPACT_ATOMS: atom_id res chain seq x y z
N PHE A 1 -18.25 -13.00 4.08
CA PHE A 1 -17.36 -14.17 3.99
C PHE A 1 -16.29 -13.89 2.93
N VAL A 2 -15.00 -14.07 3.22
CA VAL A 2 -13.93 -14.03 2.21
C VAL A 2 -13.35 -15.43 2.15
N THR A 3 -13.66 -16.17 1.08
CA THR A 3 -13.33 -17.60 0.91
C THR A 3 -11.84 -17.88 0.74
N ALA A 4 -11.06 -16.86 0.38
CA ALA A 4 -9.63 -16.96 0.14
C ALA A 4 -8.99 -15.60 0.40
N GLN A 5 -7.90 -15.57 1.14
CA GLN A 5 -7.05 -14.39 1.20
C GLN A 5 -6.47 -14.13 -0.20
N SER A 6 -6.48 -12.88 -0.64
CA SER A 6 -5.80 -12.50 -1.87
C SER A 6 -4.29 -12.43 -1.62
N ASP A 7 -3.56 -13.42 -2.13
CA ASP A 7 -2.10 -13.45 -2.07
C ASP A 7 -1.52 -14.12 -3.33
N ALA A 8 -0.20 -14.09 -3.48
CA ALA A 8 0.47 -14.68 -4.64
C ALA A 8 0.18 -16.18 -4.82
N THR A 9 -0.12 -16.92 -3.74
CA THR A 9 -0.42 -18.36 -3.81
C THR A 9 -1.81 -18.61 -4.35
N THR A 10 -2.83 -17.93 -3.81
CA THR A 10 -4.22 -18.09 -4.25
C THR A 10 -4.48 -17.49 -5.62
N ILE A 11 -3.72 -16.45 -6.01
CA ILE A 11 -3.70 -15.94 -7.39
C ILE A 11 -3.04 -16.96 -8.33
N SER A 12 -1.85 -17.48 -7.97
CA SER A 12 -1.12 -18.43 -8.82
C SER A 12 -1.86 -19.74 -9.04
N SER A 13 -2.71 -20.17 -8.09
CA SER A 13 -3.54 -21.37 -8.24
C SER A 13 -4.82 -21.14 -9.06
N GLY A 14 -5.14 -19.88 -9.39
CA GLY A 14 -6.37 -19.49 -10.08
C GLY A 14 -7.62 -19.43 -9.19
N GLN A 15 -7.47 -19.61 -7.87
CA GLN A 15 -8.57 -19.47 -6.90
C GLN A 15 -9.05 -18.01 -6.81
N VAL A 16 -8.13 -17.06 -6.86
CA VAL A 16 -8.42 -15.62 -6.93
C VAL A 16 -8.22 -15.15 -8.38
N LYS A 17 -9.32 -14.77 -9.04
CA LYS A 17 -9.30 -14.24 -10.42
C LYS A 17 -9.28 -12.72 -10.48
N ILE A 18 -9.84 -12.07 -9.47
CA ILE A 18 -9.90 -10.61 -9.31
C ILE A 18 -9.58 -10.32 -7.85
N SER A 19 -8.68 -9.37 -7.61
CA SER A 19 -8.33 -8.88 -6.29
C SER A 19 -8.66 -7.39 -6.17
N LEU A 20 -9.24 -7.01 -5.02
CA LEU A 20 -9.40 -5.63 -4.60
C LEU A 20 -8.48 -5.44 -3.38
N ASP A 21 -7.31 -4.87 -3.61
CA ASP A 21 -6.29 -4.67 -2.58
C ASP A 21 -5.41 -3.46 -2.94
N TRP A 22 -4.46 -3.12 -2.08
CA TRP A 22 -3.52 -2.03 -2.32
C TRP A 22 -2.73 -2.22 -3.62
N ASP A 23 -2.44 -1.11 -4.30
CA ASP A 23 -1.71 -1.11 -5.57
C ASP A 23 -0.30 -1.69 -5.41
N TYR A 24 0.40 -1.36 -4.34
CA TYR A 24 1.75 -1.85 -4.06
C TYR A 24 1.77 -3.38 -3.81
N LEU A 25 0.77 -3.93 -3.12
CA LEU A 25 0.67 -5.38 -2.91
C LEU A 25 0.46 -6.10 -4.24
N ASN A 26 -0.48 -5.59 -5.06
CA ASN A 26 -0.73 -6.14 -6.38
C ASN A 26 0.47 -6.02 -7.32
N ALA A 27 1.22 -4.91 -7.26
CA ALA A 27 2.45 -4.73 -8.03
C ALA A 27 3.55 -5.74 -7.61
N GLY A 28 3.71 -5.94 -6.30
CA GLY A 28 4.61 -6.97 -5.77
C GLY A 28 4.22 -8.39 -6.19
N TYR A 29 2.92 -8.72 -6.14
CA TYR A 29 2.43 -10.00 -6.65
C TYR A 29 2.67 -10.15 -8.15
N ALA A 30 2.44 -9.10 -8.95
CA ALA A 30 2.69 -9.14 -10.39
C ALA A 30 4.16 -9.47 -10.72
N GLN A 31 5.11 -8.92 -9.96
CA GLN A 31 6.52 -9.26 -10.12
C GLN A 31 6.80 -10.75 -9.82
N GLN A 32 6.31 -11.26 -8.68
CA GLN A 32 6.50 -12.66 -8.28
C GLN A 32 5.82 -13.65 -9.25
N LEU A 33 4.64 -13.29 -9.76
CA LEU A 33 3.84 -14.12 -10.67
C LEU A 33 4.43 -14.15 -12.08
N LYS A 34 5.09 -13.07 -12.51
CA LYS A 34 5.79 -13.02 -13.79
C LYS A 34 6.90 -14.06 -13.88
N GLU A 35 7.61 -14.33 -12.78
CA GLU A 35 8.62 -15.41 -12.70
C GLU A 35 8.02 -16.80 -12.94
N LYS A 36 6.71 -16.96 -12.70
CA LYS A 36 5.94 -18.18 -12.93
C LYS A 36 5.21 -18.19 -14.28
N GLY A 37 5.44 -17.21 -15.14
CA GLY A 37 4.78 -17.07 -16.44
C GLY A 37 3.32 -16.62 -16.37
N ILE A 38 2.90 -16.04 -15.24
CA ILE A 38 1.53 -15.55 -15.03
C ILE A 38 1.49 -14.03 -15.24
N ASP A 39 0.67 -13.58 -16.19
CA ASP A 39 0.44 -12.15 -16.46
C ASP A 39 -0.65 -11.59 -15.54
N TRP A 40 -0.26 -11.11 -14.36
CA TRP A 40 -1.15 -10.42 -13.42
C TRP A 40 -1.19 -8.92 -13.72
N LYS A 41 -2.36 -8.42 -14.14
CA LYS A 41 -2.54 -7.02 -14.51
C LYS A 41 -3.03 -6.20 -13.33
N VAL A 42 -2.29 -5.14 -13.01
CA VAL A 42 -2.65 -4.17 -11.97
C VAL A 42 -3.24 -2.94 -12.63
N VAL A 43 -4.47 -2.60 -12.26
CA VAL A 43 -5.20 -1.42 -12.77
C VAL A 43 -5.74 -0.63 -11.60
N ILE A 44 -5.61 0.69 -11.69
CA ILE A 44 -6.20 1.63 -10.74
C ILE A 44 -7.43 2.23 -11.44
N PRO A 45 -8.66 1.93 -10.98
CA PRO A 45 -9.89 2.45 -11.61
C PRO A 45 -9.91 3.96 -11.57
N THR A 46 -10.48 4.64 -12.59
CA THR A 46 -10.49 6.11 -12.69
C THR A 46 -11.69 6.77 -12.00
N ASP A 47 -12.71 5.99 -11.66
CA ASP A 47 -14.00 6.44 -11.13
C ASP A 47 -14.14 6.26 -9.61
N ALA A 48 -13.26 5.45 -9.00
CA ALA A 48 -13.24 5.24 -7.56
C ALA A 48 -11.79 5.04 -7.07
N HIS A 49 -11.26 6.04 -6.37
CA HIS A 49 -9.93 5.98 -5.76
C HIS A 49 -10.06 6.02 -4.24
N TYR A 50 -9.31 5.17 -3.55
CA TYR A 50 -9.15 5.24 -2.11
C TYR A 50 -7.67 5.34 -1.77
N ALA A 51 -7.28 6.40 -1.09
CA ALA A 51 -5.93 6.60 -0.60
C ALA A 51 -5.92 6.62 0.93
N ALA A 52 -4.95 5.92 1.52
CA ALA A 52 -4.68 5.99 2.94
C ALA A 52 -3.17 5.88 3.20
N TYR A 53 -2.78 6.27 4.40
CA TYR A 53 -1.44 6.04 4.92
C TYR A 53 -1.49 4.99 6.02
N TYR A 54 -0.45 4.16 6.08
CA TYR A 54 -0.11 3.47 7.31
C TYR A 54 0.56 4.47 8.24
N VAL A 55 0.04 4.60 9.45
CA VAL A 55 0.55 5.54 10.46
C VAL A 55 1.43 4.77 11.44
N GLN A 56 2.61 5.31 11.70
CA GLN A 56 3.53 4.77 12.68
C GLN A 56 3.51 5.61 13.95
N ALA A 57 3.72 4.95 15.08
CA ALA A 57 3.77 5.59 16.38
C ALA A 57 4.73 4.84 17.31
N ILE A 58 5.45 5.60 18.13
CA ILE A 58 6.35 5.04 19.14
C ILE A 58 5.55 4.83 20.42
N SER A 59 5.54 3.60 20.92
CA SER A 59 4.91 3.27 22.19
C SER A 59 5.53 4.07 23.35
N LYS A 60 4.69 4.64 24.20
CA LYS A 60 5.12 5.28 25.47
C LYS A 60 5.87 4.29 26.38
N PHE A 61 5.63 2.99 26.21
CA PHE A 61 6.22 1.91 26.99
C PHE A 61 7.29 1.13 26.22
N ALA A 62 7.81 1.69 25.11
CA ALA A 62 8.86 1.02 24.35
C ALA A 62 10.09 0.75 25.25
N PRO A 63 10.63 -0.49 25.27
CA PRO A 63 11.80 -0.81 26.09
C PRO A 63 13.05 -0.04 25.65
N ASN A 64 13.13 0.31 24.36
CA ASN A 64 14.22 1.08 23.76
C ASN A 64 13.66 2.29 22.98
N PRO A 65 13.17 3.34 23.66
CA PRO A 65 12.47 4.45 23.00
C PRO A 65 13.39 5.28 22.10
N ALA A 66 14.68 5.40 22.42
CA ALA A 66 15.66 6.08 21.58
C ALA A 66 15.91 5.32 20.27
N ALA A 67 16.03 3.99 20.32
CA ALA A 67 16.17 3.17 19.12
C ALA A 67 14.91 3.23 18.24
N ALA A 68 13.72 3.22 18.85
CA ALA A 68 12.47 3.40 18.11
C ALA A 68 12.40 4.75 17.39
N ARG A 69 12.86 5.84 18.04
CA ARG A 69 12.95 7.16 17.41
C ARG A 69 13.95 7.16 16.26
N LEU A 70 15.14 6.60 16.46
CA LEU A 70 16.15 6.50 15.41
C LEU A 70 15.63 5.73 14.20
N TRP A 71 14.86 4.67 14.43
CA TRP A 71 14.22 3.91 13.36
C TRP A 71 13.20 4.73 12.58
N GLU A 72 12.32 5.47 13.27
CA GLU A 72 11.39 6.40 12.59
C GLU A 72 12.15 7.45 11.77
N GLU A 73 13.20 8.07 12.31
CA GLU A 73 14.04 9.03 11.56
C GLU A 73 14.66 8.39 10.30
N PHE A 74 15.14 7.15 10.39
CA PHE A 74 15.63 6.41 9.24
C PHE A 74 14.54 6.18 8.19
N LEU A 75 13.35 5.75 8.61
CA LEU A 75 12.23 5.50 7.69
C LEU A 75 11.81 6.77 6.94
N TYR A 76 11.94 7.95 7.53
CA TYR A 76 11.67 9.24 6.88
C TYR A 76 12.89 9.86 6.18
N SER A 77 14.04 9.18 6.14
CA SER A 77 15.18 9.57 5.31
C SER A 77 14.96 9.23 3.83
N ASN A 78 15.77 9.79 2.93
CA ASN A 78 15.75 9.39 1.51
C ASN A 78 15.96 7.88 1.33
N GLU A 79 16.82 7.27 2.14
CA GLU A 79 17.11 5.83 2.06
C GLU A 79 15.90 5.01 2.49
N GLY A 80 15.31 5.31 3.64
CA GLY A 80 14.10 4.62 4.12
C GLY A 80 12.92 4.76 3.15
N GLN A 81 12.72 5.96 2.61
CA GLN A 81 11.66 6.22 1.63
C GLN A 81 11.91 5.49 0.30
N ASN A 82 13.15 5.43 -0.20
CA ASN A 82 13.48 4.62 -1.38
C ASN A 82 13.34 3.12 -1.09
N GLY A 83 13.58 2.67 0.16
CA GLY A 83 13.27 1.32 0.59
C GLY A 83 11.78 0.99 0.45
N TRP A 84 10.89 1.89 0.88
CA TRP A 84 9.44 1.74 0.65
C TRP A 84 9.08 1.73 -0.83
N LEU A 85 9.71 2.60 -1.63
CA LEU A 85 9.49 2.66 -3.08
C LEU A 85 9.88 1.35 -3.78
N GLY A 86 11.00 0.72 -3.38
CA GLY A 86 11.41 -0.60 -3.87
C GLY A 86 10.46 -1.73 -3.47
N GLY A 87 9.68 -1.53 -2.40
CA GLY A 87 8.53 -2.38 -2.04
C GLY A 87 7.23 -2.02 -2.78
N PHE A 88 7.34 -1.25 -3.87
CA PHE A 88 6.25 -0.70 -4.69
C PHE A 88 5.34 0.32 -4.01
N ALA A 89 5.62 0.71 -2.77
CA ALA A 89 4.80 1.68 -2.06
C ALA A 89 5.02 3.10 -2.61
N ARG A 90 4.10 4.01 -2.29
CA ARG A 90 4.24 5.45 -2.56
C ARG A 90 4.66 6.17 -1.28
N PRO A 91 5.98 6.40 -1.07
CA PRO A 91 6.46 7.06 0.12
C PRO A 91 5.86 8.47 0.27
N VAL A 92 5.62 8.90 1.51
CA VAL A 92 5.02 10.22 1.79
C VAL A 92 5.89 11.37 1.29
N LEU A 93 7.22 11.17 1.24
CA LEU A 93 8.16 12.15 0.74
C LEU A 93 8.41 12.04 -0.77
N LEU A 94 7.73 11.16 -1.50
CA LEU A 94 8.02 10.86 -2.91
C LEU A 94 8.11 12.13 -3.79
N GLN A 95 7.14 13.04 -3.66
CA GLN A 95 7.12 14.27 -4.45
C GLN A 95 8.28 15.21 -4.11
N THR A 96 8.68 15.27 -2.84
CA THR A 96 9.86 16.02 -2.42
C THR A 96 11.13 15.39 -2.98
N MET A 97 11.26 14.06 -2.90
CA MET A 97 12.41 13.31 -3.42
C MET A 97 12.56 13.40 -4.94
N ILE A 98 11.45 13.44 -5.68
CA ILE A 98 11.44 13.70 -7.13
C ILE A 98 12.04 15.09 -7.41
N LYS A 99 11.57 16.12 -6.69
CA LYS A 99 12.04 17.50 -6.86
C LYS A 99 13.51 17.68 -6.46
N SER A 100 13.97 16.99 -5.42
CA SER A 100 15.37 17.04 -4.95
C SER A 100 16.31 16.09 -5.70
N GLY A 101 15.78 15.24 -6.60
CA GLY A 101 16.58 14.28 -7.36
C GLY A 101 17.13 13.11 -6.53
N THR A 102 16.56 12.85 -5.35
CA THR A 102 17.00 11.79 -4.43
C THR A 102 16.18 10.51 -4.55
N VAL A 103 15.15 10.51 -5.39
CA VAL A 103 14.33 9.32 -5.67
C VAL A 103 15.09 8.30 -6.52
N ASP A 104 14.95 7.02 -6.20
CA ASP A 104 15.39 5.95 -7.09
C ASP A 104 14.51 5.91 -8.34
N LYS A 105 15.10 6.22 -9.50
CA LYS A 105 14.39 6.31 -10.77
C LYS A 105 13.92 4.96 -11.30
N LYS A 106 14.65 3.88 -10.99
CA LYS A 106 14.30 2.52 -11.42
C LYS A 106 13.06 2.07 -10.65
N GLU A 107 13.06 2.25 -9.34
CA GLU A 107 11.91 1.86 -8.52
C GLU A 107 10.70 2.77 -8.75
N LEU A 108 10.91 4.06 -9.03
CA LEU A 108 9.84 4.97 -9.46
C LEU A 108 9.18 4.53 -10.77
N ALA A 109 9.93 3.97 -11.72
CA ALA A 109 9.38 3.47 -12.97
C ALA A 109 8.64 2.13 -12.80
N ALA A 110 8.85 1.42 -11.68
CA ALA A 110 8.29 0.10 -11.42
C ALA A 110 6.90 0.15 -10.77
N ILE A 111 6.53 1.27 -10.13
CA ILE A 111 5.19 1.42 -9.53
C ILE A 111 4.13 1.75 -10.59
N PRO A 112 2.88 1.25 -10.45
CA PRO A 112 1.81 1.59 -11.38
C PRO A 112 1.58 3.11 -11.48
N PRO A 113 1.18 3.66 -12.63
CA PRO A 113 0.77 5.06 -12.71
C PRO A 113 -0.56 5.27 -12.00
N VAL A 114 -0.69 6.39 -11.29
CA VAL A 114 -1.97 6.89 -10.74
C VAL A 114 -2.24 8.25 -11.36
N SER A 115 -3.45 8.46 -11.87
CA SER A 115 -3.91 9.77 -12.32
C SER A 115 -4.66 10.52 -11.22
N GLY A 116 -4.65 11.85 -11.29
CA GLY A 116 -5.41 12.71 -10.37
C GLY A 116 -4.73 12.94 -9.02
N THR A 117 -5.40 13.72 -8.18
CA THR A 117 -4.93 14.04 -6.82
C THR A 117 -5.53 13.03 -5.85
N PRO A 118 -4.72 12.32 -5.03
CA PRO A 118 -5.27 11.42 -4.03
C PRO A 118 -6.10 12.19 -3.01
N THR A 119 -7.33 11.73 -2.77
CA THR A 119 -8.19 12.25 -1.71
C THR A 119 -8.17 11.28 -0.55
N PHE A 120 -7.98 11.79 0.66
CA PHE A 120 -7.94 10.99 1.88
C PHE A 120 -9.26 11.17 2.63
N PRO A 121 -9.88 10.09 3.13
CA PRO A 121 -11.08 10.21 3.93
C PRO A 121 -10.77 10.88 5.27
N SER A 122 -11.57 11.86 5.64
CA SER A 122 -11.54 12.46 6.97
C SER A 122 -11.82 11.41 8.05
N GLN A 123 -11.35 11.66 9.28
CA GLN A 123 -11.66 10.77 10.42
C GLN A 123 -13.17 10.59 10.63
N ALA A 124 -13.97 11.64 10.41
CA ALA A 124 -15.43 11.56 10.49
C ALA A 124 -16.02 10.59 9.45
N GLN A 125 -15.56 10.68 8.19
CA GLN A 125 -15.97 9.75 7.13
C GLN A 125 -15.58 8.30 7.46
N GLN A 126 -14.35 8.08 7.93
CA GLN A 126 -13.88 6.75 8.31
C GLN A 126 -14.71 6.17 9.47
N LYS A 127 -15.06 6.97 10.47
CA LYS A 127 -15.91 6.55 11.59
C LYS A 127 -17.32 6.14 11.14
N VAL A 128 -17.94 6.94 10.27
CA VAL A 128 -19.27 6.63 9.71
C VAL A 128 -19.20 5.35 8.89
N ALA A 129 -18.24 5.24 7.96
CA ALA A 129 -18.05 4.06 7.13
C ALA A 129 -17.77 2.80 7.97
N GLY A 130 -16.90 2.89 8.98
CA GLY A 130 -16.60 1.79 9.89
C GLY A 130 -17.83 1.29 10.67
N THR A 131 -18.72 2.21 11.08
CA THR A 131 -19.98 1.84 11.74
C THR A 131 -20.91 1.05 10.79
N VAL A 132 -21.01 1.50 9.54
CA VAL A 132 -21.80 0.82 8.50
C VAL A 132 -21.23 -0.57 8.21
N LEU A 133 -19.91 -0.68 8.01
CA LEU A 133 -19.24 -1.95 7.75
C LEU A 133 -19.41 -2.92 8.91
N ALA A 134 -19.18 -2.49 10.16
CA ALA A 134 -19.37 -3.35 11.33
C ALA A 134 -20.79 -3.91 11.43
N LYS A 135 -21.79 -3.12 11.04
CA LYS A 135 -23.20 -3.53 11.07
C LYS A 135 -23.58 -4.47 9.91
N LEU A 136 -23.16 -4.15 8.69
CA LEU A 136 -23.67 -4.80 7.47
C LEU A 136 -22.77 -5.91 6.93
N TRP A 137 -21.45 -5.83 7.15
CA TRP A 137 -20.52 -6.83 6.63
C TRP A 137 -20.79 -8.26 7.14
N PRO A 138 -21.18 -8.47 8.42
CA PRO A 138 -21.56 -9.79 8.90
C PRO A 138 -22.89 -10.31 8.33
N THR A 139 -23.76 -9.44 7.82
CA THR A 139 -25.11 -9.84 7.35
C THR A 139 -25.15 -10.26 5.88
N VAL A 140 -24.08 -10.00 5.13
CA VAL A 140 -23.95 -10.35 3.71
C VAL A 140 -23.14 -11.64 3.51
N GLY A 141 -23.15 -12.51 4.52
CA GLY A 141 -22.43 -13.79 4.56
C GLY A 141 -23.31 -14.98 4.24
#